data_AF-A0A453SM54-F1
#
_entry.id   AF-A0A453SM54-F1
#
_cell.length_a   1.000
_cell.length_b   1.000
_cell.length_c   1.000
_cell.angle_alpha   90.00
_cell.angle_beta   90.00
_cell.angle_gamma   90.00
#
_symmetry.space_group_name_H-M   'P 1'
#
loop_
_entity.id
_entity.type
_entity.pdbx_description
1 polymer ?
#
loop_
_entity_poly.entity_id
_entity_poly.type
_entity_poly.pdbx_seq_one_letter_code
_entity_poly.pdbx_strand_id
1 'polypeptide(L)'
;SKAGQNPYDGFTPSVPSGEALTFGDENFVSLEAAGVKEARNAAFVLVAGGLGERLGYKGIKVMWLEFLIVYLQPRLGKSVMLMYHS
;
A
#
# COMPACT_ATOMS: atom_id res chain seq x y z
N SER A 1 -27.10 -4.66 12.99
CA SER A 1 -27.07 -6.06 13.50
C SER A 1 -27.68 -6.12 14.90
N LYS A 2 -28.32 -7.24 15.26
CA LYS A 2 -29.20 -7.52 16.41
C LYS A 2 -30.42 -6.62 16.66
N ALA A 3 -30.36 -5.31 16.35
CA ALA A 3 -31.49 -4.36 16.50
C ALA A 3 -32.04 -3.80 15.17
N GLY A 4 -31.54 -4.27 14.01
CA GLY A 4 -32.01 -3.82 12.68
C GLY A 4 -31.68 -2.35 12.31
N GLN A 5 -31.22 -1.53 13.24
CA GLN A 5 -30.86 -0.14 12.98
C GLN A 5 -29.57 -0.01 12.15
N ASN A 6 -29.60 0.95 11.22
CA ASN A 6 -28.45 1.33 10.41
C ASN A 6 -27.55 2.29 11.21
N PRO A 7 -26.29 1.93 11.52
CA PRO A 7 -25.38 2.81 12.26
C PRO A 7 -24.97 4.07 11.47
N TYR A 8 -25.32 4.15 10.19
CA TYR A 8 -25.00 5.27 9.30
C TYR A 8 -26.23 6.13 8.97
N ASP A 9 -27.35 5.94 9.65
CA ASP A 9 -28.55 6.75 9.44
C ASP A 9 -28.25 8.24 9.77
N GLY A 10 -28.61 9.15 8.86
CA GLY A 10 -28.28 10.58 8.96
C GLY A 10 -26.88 10.98 8.48
N PHE A 11 -26.03 10.04 8.05
CA PHE A 11 -24.75 10.36 7.41
C PHE A 11 -24.88 10.35 5.88
N THR A 12 -24.45 11.44 5.24
CA THR A 12 -24.33 11.52 3.78
C THR A 12 -22.86 11.46 3.40
N PRO A 13 -22.39 10.40 2.70
CA PRO A 13 -21.01 10.36 2.24
C PRO A 13 -20.80 11.45 1.18
N SER A 14 -19.61 12.04 1.17
CA SER A 14 -19.17 12.94 0.10
C SER A 14 -17.85 12.43 -0.45
N VAL A 15 -17.64 12.68 -1.74
CA VAL A 15 -16.36 12.40 -2.38
C VAL A 15 -15.45 13.60 -2.07
N PRO A 16 -14.28 13.40 -1.44
CA PRO A 16 -13.34 14.48 -1.22
C PRO A 16 -12.81 15.00 -2.56
N SER A 17 -12.55 16.29 -2.66
CA SER A 17 -11.81 16.83 -3.81
C SER A 17 -10.37 16.33 -3.78
N GLY A 18 -9.84 16.01 -4.96
CA GLY A 18 -8.44 15.65 -5.15
C GLY A 18 -7.84 16.45 -6.29
N GLU A 19 -6.51 16.48 -6.34
CA GLU A 19 -5.74 17.11 -7.41
C GLU A 19 -4.96 16.06 -8.20
N ALA A 20 -4.80 16.29 -9.51
CA ALA A 20 -3.90 15.51 -10.34
C ALA A 20 -2.54 16.21 -10.35
N LEU A 21 -1.51 15.54 -9.82
CA LEU A 21 -0.15 16.05 -9.81
C LEU A 21 0.59 15.64 -11.09
N THR A 22 1.37 16.55 -11.66
CA THR A 22 2.25 16.22 -12.78
C THR A 22 3.57 15.71 -12.23
N PHE A 23 3.93 14.48 -12.57
CA PHE A 23 5.17 13.88 -12.11
C PHE A 23 6.38 14.76 -12.45
N GLY A 24 7.21 15.03 -11.44
CA GLY A 24 8.45 15.78 -11.58
C GLY A 24 8.30 17.31 -11.61
N ASP A 25 7.09 17.85 -11.48
CA ASP A 25 6.90 19.29 -11.26
C ASP A 25 7.26 19.70 -9.83
N GLU A 26 7.40 21.01 -9.60
CA GLU A 26 7.79 21.53 -8.28
C GLU A 26 6.77 21.19 -7.19
N ASN A 27 5.47 21.19 -7.52
CA ASN A 27 4.41 20.86 -6.58
C ASN A 27 4.50 19.38 -6.15
N PHE A 28 4.66 18.47 -7.10
CA PHE A 28 4.88 17.04 -6.90
C PHE A 28 6.08 16.79 -6.00
N VAL A 29 7.24 17.40 -6.31
CA VAL A 29 8.46 17.24 -5.51
C VAL A 29 8.26 17.76 -4.08
N SER A 30 7.56 18.88 -3.92
CA SER A 30 7.27 19.45 -2.60
C SER A 30 6.37 18.54 -1.75
N LEU A 31 5.36 17.93 -2.37
CA LEU A 31 4.40 17.04 -1.73
C LEU A 31 5.02 15.67 -1.41
N GLU A 32 5.89 15.14 -2.26
CA GLU A 32 6.70 13.94 -1.98
C GLU A 32 7.57 14.16 -0.73
N ALA A 33 8.29 15.30 -0.69
CA ALA A 33 9.15 15.62 0.45
C ALA A 33 8.37 15.79 1.75
N ALA A 34 7.15 16.32 1.70
CA ALA A 34 6.25 16.37 2.85
C ALA A 34 5.74 14.97 3.23
N GLY A 35 5.29 14.18 2.27
CA GLY A 35 4.76 12.82 2.47
C GLY A 35 5.77 11.88 3.13
N VAL A 36 7.05 11.92 2.71
CA VAL A 36 8.12 11.09 3.33
C VAL A 36 8.34 11.45 4.80
N LYS A 37 8.17 12.72 5.19
CA LYS A 37 8.28 13.14 6.59
C LYS A 37 7.13 12.58 7.42
N GLU A 38 5.91 12.70 6.91
CA GLU A 38 4.70 12.21 7.59
C GLU A 38 4.64 10.68 7.65
N ALA A 39 5.12 9.99 6.62
CA ALA A 39 5.14 8.52 6.56
C ALA A 39 5.92 7.89 7.73
N ARG A 40 6.87 8.62 8.34
CA ARG A 40 7.62 8.14 9.52
C ARG A 40 6.72 7.90 10.74
N ASN A 41 5.59 8.59 10.81
CA ASN A 41 4.60 8.48 11.89
C ASN A 41 3.34 7.73 11.44
N ALA A 42 3.35 7.15 10.23
CA ALA A 42 2.22 6.41 9.68
C ALA A 42 2.37 4.91 9.92
N ALA A 43 1.25 4.23 10.18
CA ALA A 43 1.18 2.78 10.17
C ALA A 43 0.54 2.30 8.87
N PHE A 44 1.16 1.34 8.20
CA PHE A 44 0.60 0.70 7.02
C PHE A 44 -0.04 -0.63 7.41
N VAL A 45 -1.33 -0.77 7.16
CA VAL A 45 -2.09 -2.00 7.45
C VAL A 45 -2.43 -2.69 6.15
N LEU A 46 -1.90 -3.90 5.96
CA LEU A 46 -2.24 -4.76 4.84
C LEU A 46 -3.26 -5.80 5.29
N VAL A 47 -4.49 -5.69 4.81
CA VAL A 47 -5.52 -6.72 5.03
C VAL A 47 -5.31 -7.86 4.03
N ALA A 48 -4.38 -8.77 4.35
CA ALA A 48 -4.01 -9.92 3.52
C ALA A 48 -4.80 -11.21 3.84
N GLY A 49 -6.08 -11.09 4.18
CA GLY A 49 -6.92 -12.23 4.49
C GLY A 49 -7.28 -13.09 3.26
N GLY A 50 -7.77 -14.30 3.52
CA GLY A 50 -8.36 -15.17 2.51
C GLY A 50 -7.36 -15.80 1.52
N LEU A 51 -7.59 -17.06 1.19
CA LEU A 51 -6.84 -17.75 0.15
C LEU A 51 -7.27 -17.26 -1.25
N GLY A 52 -6.40 -17.48 -2.23
CA GLY A 52 -6.64 -17.16 -3.63
C GLY A 52 -7.56 -18.15 -4.36
N GLU A 53 -8.36 -18.96 -3.66
CA GLU A 53 -9.07 -20.11 -4.27
C GLU A 53 -10.04 -19.70 -5.37
N ARG A 54 -10.72 -18.55 -5.21
CA ARG A 54 -11.58 -17.97 -6.27
C ARG A 54 -10.81 -17.55 -7.52
N LEU A 55 -9.50 -17.37 -7.40
CA LEU A 55 -8.57 -17.09 -8.49
C LEU A 55 -7.90 -18.39 -9.00
N GLY A 56 -8.34 -19.57 -8.54
CA GLY A 56 -7.72 -20.86 -8.88
C GLY A 56 -6.39 -21.12 -8.17
N TYR A 57 -6.06 -20.35 -7.13
CA TYR A 57 -4.79 -20.44 -6.41
C TYR A 57 -4.97 -20.95 -4.99
N LYS A 58 -4.14 -21.92 -4.59
CA LYS A 58 -4.25 -22.56 -3.27
C LYS A 58 -3.49 -21.85 -2.14
N GLY A 59 -2.74 -20.78 -2.43
CA GLY A 59 -1.98 -20.03 -1.43
C GLY A 59 -2.62 -18.69 -1.02
N ILE A 60 -1.90 -17.94 -0.20
CA ILE A 60 -2.28 -16.59 0.24
C ILE A 60 -2.03 -15.59 -0.91
N LYS A 61 -2.97 -14.70 -1.17
CA LYS A 61 -2.93 -13.78 -2.33
C LYS A 61 -1.67 -12.92 -2.45
N VAL A 62 -1.04 -12.56 -1.33
CA VAL A 62 0.17 -11.74 -1.32
C VAL A 62 1.44 -12.53 -1.60
N MET A 63 1.39 -13.86 -1.50
CA MET A 63 2.55 -14.75 -1.63
C MET A 63 3.03 -14.90 -3.08
N TRP A 64 2.22 -14.45 -4.05
CA TRP A 64 2.60 -14.39 -5.46
C TRP A 64 3.79 -13.45 -5.72
N LEU A 65 4.07 -12.50 -4.81
CA LEU A 65 5.11 -11.50 -4.97
C LEU A 65 6.51 -11.99 -4.55
N GLU A 66 6.60 -13.04 -3.73
CA GLU A 66 7.87 -13.61 -3.23
C GLU A 66 8.74 -14.20 -4.36
N PHE A 67 8.12 -14.69 -5.43
CA PHE A 67 8.87 -15.32 -6.53
C PHE A 67 9.55 -14.32 -7.49
N LEU A 68 9.18 -13.05 -7.46
CA LEU A 68 9.74 -12.04 -8.37
C LEU A 68 10.88 -11.24 -7.70
N ILE A 69 10.69 -10.84 -6.44
CA ILE A 69 11.63 -9.96 -5.73
C ILE A 69 12.88 -10.75 -5.30
N VAL A 70 12.71 -11.93 -4.69
CA VAL A 70 13.85 -12.71 -4.17
C VAL A 70 14.65 -13.41 -5.29
N TYR A 71 14.00 -13.84 -6.38
CA TYR A 71 14.65 -14.65 -7.42
C TYR A 71 15.19 -13.86 -8.62
N LEU A 72 14.70 -12.65 -8.92
CA LEU A 72 15.25 -11.84 -10.03
C LEU A 72 16.33 -10.85 -9.58
N GLN A 73 16.38 -10.44 -8.31
CA GLN A 73 17.42 -9.52 -7.83
C GLN A 73 18.86 -10.09 -7.89
N PRO A 74 19.13 -11.40 -7.70
CA PRO A 74 20.50 -11.91 -7.84
C PRO A 74 21.03 -11.97 -9.28
N ARG A 75 20.16 -11.88 -10.31
CA ARG A 75 20.59 -11.93 -11.73
C ARG A 75 20.93 -10.57 -12.33
N LEU A 76 20.60 -9.48 -11.64
CA LEU A 76 21.04 -8.13 -11.99
C LEU A 76 22.03 -7.70 -10.90
N GLY A 77 23.30 -8.05 -11.08
CA GLY A 77 24.39 -7.80 -10.13
C GLY A 77 24.57 -6.32 -9.78
N LYS A 78 23.77 -5.82 -8.83
CA LYS A 78 24.01 -4.59 -8.09
C LYS A 78 23.62 -4.82 -6.64
N SER A 79 24.66 -4.97 -5.81
CA SER A 79 24.60 -5.01 -4.36
C SER A 79 23.79 -3.82 -3.83
N VAL A 80 22.60 -4.07 -3.30
CA VAL A 80 21.99 -3.18 -2.29
C VAL A 80 22.30 -3.82 -0.94
N MET A 81 23.45 -3.44 -0.39
CA MET A 81 23.81 -3.73 1.00
C MET A 81 22.96 -2.82 1.88
N LEU A 82 21.86 -3.33 2.45
CA LEU A 82 21.13 -2.63 3.50
C LEU A 82 21.98 -2.67 4.78
N MET A 83 22.83 -1.65 4.97
CA MET A 83 23.46 -1.42 6.26
C MET A 83 22.44 -0.82 7.22
N TYR A 84 21.88 -1.65 8.11
CA TYR A 84 21.28 -1.19 9.36
C TYR A 84 22.42 -0.67 10.24
N HIS A 85 22.40 0.62 10.60
CA HIS A 85 23.20 1.14 11.70
C HIS A 85 22.26 1.32 12.91
N SER A 86 22.65 0.69 14.01
CA SER A 86 22.09 0.94 15.35
C SER A 86 22.53 2.30 15.88
#